data_AF-A0A0B0EFQ3-F1
#
_entry.id   AF-A0A0B0EFQ3-F1
#
_cell.length_a   1.000
_cell.length_b   1.000
_cell.length_c   1.000
_cell.angle_alpha   90.00
_cell.angle_beta   90.00
_cell.angle_gamma   90.00
#
_symmetry.space_group_name_H-M   'P 1'
#
loop_
_entity.id
_entity.type
_entity.pdbx_description
1 polymer ?
#
loop_
_entity_poly.entity_id
_entity_poly.type
_entity_poly.pdbx_seq_one_letter_code
_entity_poly.pdbx_strand_id
1 'polypeptide(L)'
;MIYLPSHIDQEDLFESGILGLIEAADRFDDSKNVKFKTYAFHRIRGAILDYLRLHDWVPRSVREKDNLIKETYNALEQELNRTPHSEEIAEAMGISCSDLDKMLIDINMCSMLYLEDISFGGDDDSNVNVGEIIKDKKTSGPLCNLELQEEQEVLERAIKELPPKEKLVITLYYYEDMLLREIAEVMSLSESRVSQLHHRALMTIRAKAHN
;
A
#
# COMPACT_ATOMS: atom_id res chain seq x y z
N MET A 1 31.27 13.37 7.16
CA MET A 1 30.75 12.25 7.98
C MET A 1 29.56 11.70 7.22
N ILE A 2 29.57 10.44 6.80
CA ILE A 2 28.41 9.84 6.11
C ILE A 2 27.36 9.64 7.21
N TYR A 3 26.21 10.32 7.09
CA TYR A 3 25.11 10.16 8.02
C TYR A 3 24.53 8.77 7.77
N LEU A 4 24.76 7.84 8.70
CA LEU A 4 24.22 6.50 8.58
C LEU A 4 22.76 6.53 9.06
N PRO A 5 21.80 6.00 8.28
CA PRO A 5 20.44 5.84 8.75
C PRO A 5 20.40 5.02 10.03
N SER A 6 19.54 5.42 10.98
CA SER A 6 19.43 4.81 12.30
C SER A 6 19.00 3.34 12.31
N HIS A 7 18.52 2.82 11.18
CA HIS A 7 18.09 1.42 11.02
C HIS A 7 19.20 0.49 10.50
N ILE A 8 20.43 0.97 10.32
CA ILE A 8 21.53 0.19 9.75
C ILE A 8 22.55 -0.16 10.82
N ASP A 9 22.79 -1.45 11.01
CA ASP A 9 23.78 -1.95 11.96
C ASP A 9 25.21 -1.71 11.46
N GLN A 10 26.10 -1.32 12.37
CA GLN A 10 27.52 -1.17 12.07
C GLN A 10 28.19 -2.52 11.82
N GLU A 11 27.73 -3.59 12.48
CA GLU A 11 28.27 -4.94 12.27
C GLU A 11 28.02 -5.40 10.83
N ASP A 12 26.82 -5.17 10.29
CA ASP A 12 26.50 -5.51 8.90
C ASP A 12 27.37 -4.75 7.88
N LEU A 13 27.66 -3.46 8.14
CA LEU A 13 28.55 -2.68 7.27
C LEU A 13 29.97 -3.21 7.31
N PHE A 14 30.42 -3.67 8.48
CA PHE A 14 31.73 -4.27 8.64
C PHE A 14 31.81 -5.60 7.87
N GLU A 15 30.79 -6.45 7.98
CA GLU A 15 30.69 -7.72 7.24
C GLU A 15 30.64 -7.51 5.72
N SER A 16 29.85 -6.55 5.25
CA SER A 16 29.83 -6.14 3.84
C SER A 16 31.19 -5.63 3.37
N GLY A 17 31.89 -4.87 4.21
CA GLY A 17 33.26 -4.44 3.96
C GLY A 17 34.25 -5.61 3.84
N ILE A 18 34.11 -6.65 4.67
CA ILE A 18 34.91 -7.88 4.59
C ILE A 18 34.66 -8.60 3.26
N LEU A 19 33.40 -8.76 2.84
CA LEU A 19 33.07 -9.35 1.54
C LEU A 19 33.72 -8.57 0.39
N GLY A 20 33.66 -7.24 0.43
CA GLY A 20 34.34 -6.38 -0.55
C GLY A 20 35.87 -6.52 -0.57
N LEU A 21 36.48 -6.81 0.60
CA LEU A 21 37.91 -7.09 0.70
C LEU A 21 38.28 -8.46 0.13
N ILE A 22 37.46 -9.49 0.37
CA ILE A 22 37.64 -10.84 -0.20
C ILE A 22 37.57 -10.75 -1.73
N GLU A 23 36.55 -10.08 -2.28
CA GLU A 23 36.46 -9.85 -3.73
C GLU A 23 37.65 -9.08 -4.29
N ALA A 24 38.16 -8.11 -3.52
CA ALA A 24 39.33 -7.35 -3.93
C ALA A 24 40.58 -8.25 -3.99
N ALA A 25 40.75 -9.16 -3.03
CA ALA A 25 41.85 -10.13 -3.02
C ALA A 25 41.77 -11.08 -4.22
N ASP A 26 40.58 -11.61 -4.53
CA ASP A 26 40.37 -12.56 -5.63
C ASP A 26 40.60 -11.95 -7.02
N ARG A 27 40.28 -10.66 -7.19
CA ARG A 27 40.34 -9.96 -8.50
C ARG A 27 41.53 -9.01 -8.64
N PHE A 28 42.41 -8.95 -7.65
CA PHE A 28 43.59 -8.10 -7.72
C PHE A 28 44.59 -8.65 -8.75
N ASP A 29 45.13 -7.73 -9.54
CA ASP A 29 46.12 -8.03 -10.57
C ASP A 29 47.32 -7.11 -10.38
N ASP A 30 48.42 -7.69 -9.91
CA ASP A 30 49.65 -6.98 -9.60
C ASP A 30 50.33 -6.42 -10.86
N SER A 31 50.01 -6.96 -12.05
CA SER A 31 50.54 -6.47 -13.32
C SER A 31 50.08 -5.05 -13.67
N LYS A 32 49.02 -4.56 -13.02
CA LYS A 32 48.45 -3.21 -13.24
C LYS A 32 49.20 -2.11 -12.51
N ASN A 33 50.27 -2.42 -11.76
CA ASN A 33 51.14 -1.47 -11.08
C ASN A 33 50.39 -0.51 -10.13
N VAL A 34 49.32 -1.01 -9.49
CA VAL A 34 48.55 -0.29 -8.47
C VAL A 34 48.73 -1.00 -7.13
N LYS A 35 48.98 -0.25 -6.07
CA LYS A 35 49.06 -0.82 -4.72
C LYS A 35 47.72 -1.48 -4.36
N PHE A 36 47.76 -2.71 -3.87
CA PHE A 36 46.58 -3.45 -3.41
C PHE A 36 45.69 -2.62 -2.48
N LYS A 37 46.29 -1.89 -1.52
CA LYS A 37 45.56 -1.00 -0.60
C LYS A 37 44.65 0.01 -1.33
N THR A 38 45.11 0.61 -2.42
CA THR A 38 44.33 1.58 -3.20
C THR A 38 43.17 0.89 -3.92
N TYR A 39 43.42 -0.28 -4.52
CA TYR A 39 42.38 -1.06 -5.19
C TYR A 39 41.31 -1.56 -4.20
N ALA A 40 41.74 -2.17 -3.09
CA ALA A 40 40.87 -2.70 -2.05
C ALA A 40 40.00 -1.60 -1.42
N PHE A 41 40.54 -0.39 -1.21
CA PHE A 41 39.76 0.74 -0.69
C PHE A 41 38.51 1.04 -1.53
N HIS A 42 38.65 1.10 -2.86
CA HIS A 42 37.50 1.36 -3.75
C HIS A 42 36.50 0.20 -3.74
N ARG A 43 36.97 -1.05 -3.62
CA ARG A 43 36.12 -2.24 -3.54
C ARG A 43 35.34 -2.35 -2.25
N ILE A 44 35.99 -2.17 -1.11
CA ILE A 44 35.34 -2.14 0.22
C ILE A 44 34.28 -1.05 0.26
N ARG A 45 34.62 0.17 -0.18
CA ARG A 45 33.66 1.27 -0.22
C ARG A 45 32.48 0.98 -1.14
N GLY A 46 32.72 0.33 -2.28
CA GLY A 46 31.68 -0.10 -3.21
C GLY A 46 30.71 -1.09 -2.57
N ALA A 47 31.23 -2.14 -1.93
CA ALA A 47 30.43 -3.16 -1.26
C ALA A 47 29.54 -2.58 -0.15
N ILE A 48 30.11 -1.69 0.69
CA ILE A 48 29.35 -0.98 1.72
C ILE A 48 28.22 -0.14 1.10
N LEU A 49 28.51 0.61 0.02
CA LEU A 49 27.50 1.41 -0.66
C LEU A 49 26.41 0.55 -1.32
N ASP A 50 26.77 -0.61 -1.84
CA ASP A 50 25.81 -1.54 -2.46
C ASP A 50 24.93 -2.23 -1.41
N TYR A 51 25.47 -2.55 -0.23
CA TYR A 51 24.69 -3.01 0.93
C TYR A 51 23.67 -1.95 1.36
N LEU A 52 24.13 -0.71 1.54
CA LEU A 52 23.25 0.40 1.88
C LEU A 52 22.13 0.58 0.85
N ARG A 53 22.42 0.41 -0.45
CA ARG A 53 21.42 0.51 -1.52
C ARG A 53 20.42 -0.63 -1.55
N LEU A 54 20.85 -1.85 -1.20
CA LEU A 54 19.96 -3.02 -1.18
C LEU A 54 18.91 -2.90 -0.08
N HIS A 55 19.30 -2.32 1.05
CA HIS A 55 18.44 -2.11 2.22
C HIS A 55 17.75 -0.75 2.24
N ASP A 56 18.01 0.11 1.25
CA ASP A 56 17.33 1.39 1.08
C ASP A 56 15.99 1.19 0.37
N TRP A 57 14.90 1.43 1.10
CA TRP A 57 13.53 1.32 0.57
C TRP A 57 13.20 2.42 -0.45
N VAL A 58 13.98 3.51 -0.50
CA VAL A 58 13.69 4.68 -1.33
C VAL A 58 14.20 4.49 -2.76
N PRO A 59 13.33 4.54 -3.79
CA PRO A 59 13.76 4.47 -5.18
C PRO A 59 14.70 5.62 -5.57
N ARG A 60 15.66 5.34 -6.46
CA ARG A 60 16.64 6.36 -6.94
C ARG A 60 15.96 7.62 -7.49
N SER A 61 14.89 7.46 -8.26
CA SER A 61 14.13 8.57 -8.85
C SER A 61 13.50 9.48 -7.79
N VAL A 62 13.09 8.94 -6.64
CA VAL A 62 12.55 9.72 -5.52
C VAL A 62 13.68 10.50 -4.83
N ARG A 63 14.85 9.89 -4.66
CA ARG A 63 16.03 10.53 -4.07
C ARG A 63 16.60 11.66 -4.93
N GLU A 64 16.60 11.49 -6.26
CA GLU A 64 16.98 12.54 -7.20
C GLU A 64 16.04 13.76 -7.10
N LYS A 65 14.72 13.51 -7.01
CA LYS A 65 13.73 14.57 -6.77
C LYS A 65 13.94 15.26 -5.41
N ASP A 66 14.16 14.50 -4.34
CA ASP A 66 14.40 15.04 -2.99
C ASP A 66 15.65 15.93 -2.94
N ASN A 67 16.75 15.48 -3.54
CA ASN A 67 17.97 16.28 -3.64
C ASN A 67 17.75 17.55 -4.45
N LEU A 68 17.04 17.47 -5.58
CA LEU A 68 16.73 18.63 -6.41
C LEU A 68 15.90 19.66 -5.64
N ILE A 69 14.84 19.22 -4.94
CA ILE A 69 14.02 20.10 -4.10
C ILE A 69 14.86 20.76 -3.01
N LYS A 70 15.73 20.00 -2.33
CA LYS A 70 16.63 20.53 -1.28
C LYS A 70 17.64 21.52 -1.81
N GLU A 71 18.23 21.26 -2.98
CA GLU A 71 19.17 22.17 -3.63
C GLU A 71 18.48 23.49 -4.01
N THR A 72 17.29 23.42 -4.63
CA THR A 72 16.50 24.61 -4.97
C THR A 72 16.05 25.37 -3.72
N TYR A 73 15.60 24.66 -2.69
CA TYR A 73 15.22 25.26 -1.41
C TYR A 73 16.38 26.04 -0.79
N ASN A 74 17.56 25.42 -0.67
CA ASN A 74 18.74 26.06 -0.07
C ASN A 74 19.23 27.26 -0.89
N ALA A 75 19.17 27.18 -2.22
CA ALA A 75 19.55 28.29 -3.09
C ALA A 75 18.61 29.49 -2.89
N LEU A 76 17.30 29.26 -2.86
CA LEU A 76 16.30 30.30 -2.63
C LEU A 76 16.37 30.88 -1.22
N GLU A 77 16.60 30.06 -0.21
CA GLU A 77 16.75 30.52 1.17
C GLU A 77 17.95 31.46 1.33
N GLN A 78 19.08 31.15 0.66
CA GLN A 78 20.26 32.01 0.63
C GLN A 78 20.02 33.32 -0.14
N GLU A 79 19.26 33.28 -1.23
CA GLU A 79 18.97 34.46 -2.04
C GLU A 79 17.95 35.39 -1.37
N LEU A 80 16.89 34.82 -0.80
CA LEU A 80 15.77 35.57 -0.22
C LEU A 80 16.01 35.98 1.24
N ASN A 81 17.00 35.39 1.92
CA ASN A 81 17.25 35.56 3.36
C ASN A 81 15.99 35.29 4.22
N ARG A 82 15.11 34.42 3.73
CA ARG A 82 13.89 33.95 4.40
C ARG A 82 13.52 32.57 3.86
N THR A 83 12.62 31.88 4.55
CA THR A 83 12.06 30.62 4.06
C THR A 83 11.28 30.86 2.76
N PRO A 84 11.61 30.15 1.66
CA PRO A 84 10.89 30.27 0.39
C PRO A 84 9.49 29.64 0.47
N HIS A 85 8.53 30.23 -0.25
CA HIS A 85 7.19 29.66 -0.39
C HIS A 85 7.15 28.54 -1.43
N SER A 86 6.18 27.62 -1.31
CA SER A 86 6.03 26.51 -2.25
C SER A 86 5.86 26.95 -3.70
N GLU A 87 5.23 28.11 -3.93
CA GLU A 87 5.09 28.71 -5.27
C GLU A 87 6.46 29.12 -5.85
N GLU A 88 7.32 29.72 -5.02
CA GLU A 88 8.67 30.18 -5.41
C GLU A 88 9.58 28.99 -5.72
N ILE A 89 9.43 27.90 -4.96
CA ILE A 89 10.15 26.63 -5.20
C ILE A 89 9.69 26.00 -6.52
N ALA A 90 8.38 25.93 -6.75
CA ALA A 90 7.82 25.37 -7.98
C ALA A 90 8.26 26.17 -9.21
N GLU A 91 8.25 27.50 -9.12
CA GLU A 91 8.72 28.40 -10.18
C GLU A 91 10.21 28.22 -10.46
N ALA A 92 11.06 28.17 -9.43
CA ALA A 92 12.49 27.95 -9.58
C ALA A 92 12.84 26.57 -10.17
N MET A 93 12.00 25.56 -9.91
CA MET A 93 12.11 24.22 -10.49
C MET A 93 11.49 24.11 -11.90
N GLY A 94 10.74 25.12 -12.35
CA GLY A 94 10.03 25.10 -13.64
C GLY A 94 8.86 24.10 -13.70
N ILE A 95 8.25 23.78 -12.57
CA ILE A 95 7.13 22.82 -12.44
C ILE A 95 5.88 23.50 -11.89
N SER A 96 4.73 22.83 -12.00
CA SER A 96 3.50 23.33 -11.36
C SER A 96 3.51 23.06 -9.85
N CYS A 97 2.82 23.89 -9.05
CA CYS A 97 2.66 23.65 -7.62
C CYS A 97 2.03 22.28 -7.33
N SER A 98 1.09 21.83 -8.18
CA SER A 98 0.48 20.51 -8.05
C SER A 98 1.49 19.38 -8.25
N ASP A 99 2.48 19.56 -9.13
CA ASP A 99 3.52 18.55 -9.34
C ASP A 99 4.55 18.58 -8.22
N LEU A 100 4.87 19.76 -7.66
CA LEU A 100 5.67 19.86 -6.45
C LEU A 100 5.01 19.12 -5.28
N ASP A 101 3.70 19.32 -5.06
CA ASP A 101 2.95 18.62 -4.02
C ASP A 101 2.99 17.10 -4.19
N LYS A 102 2.82 16.60 -5.43
CA LYS A 102 2.97 15.16 -5.71
C LYS A 102 4.37 14.66 -5.40
N MET A 103 5.41 15.40 -5.76
CA MET A 103 6.79 15.01 -5.45
C MET A 103 7.03 14.96 -3.94
N LEU A 104 6.51 15.92 -3.18
CA LEU A 104 6.60 15.92 -1.72
C LEU A 104 5.84 14.73 -1.10
N ILE A 105 4.67 14.38 -1.62
CA ILE A 105 3.91 13.18 -1.20
C ILE A 105 4.72 11.91 -1.50
N ASP A 106 5.27 11.77 -2.71
CA ASP A 106 6.08 10.61 -3.11
C ASP A 106 7.28 10.42 -2.18
N ILE A 107 7.95 11.52 -1.81
CA ILE A 107 9.08 11.52 -0.88
C ILE A 107 8.62 11.11 0.53
N ASN A 108 7.51 11.69 1.01
CA ASN A 108 6.98 11.40 2.34
C ASN A 108 6.55 9.93 2.48
N MET A 109 5.95 9.34 1.44
CA MET A 109 5.57 7.91 1.41
C MET A 109 6.77 6.97 1.50
N CYS A 110 7.96 7.43 1.13
CA CYS A 110 9.19 6.65 1.25
C CYS A 110 9.90 6.83 2.61
N SER A 111 9.36 7.69 3.50
CA SER A 111 9.90 7.87 4.84
C SER A 111 9.40 6.76 5.76
N MET A 112 10.34 6.05 6.41
CA MET A 112 10.02 5.09 7.45
C MET A 112 9.85 5.84 8.76
N LEU A 113 8.66 5.76 9.35
CA LEU A 113 8.35 6.32 10.65
C LEU A 113 8.02 5.18 11.61
N TYR A 114 8.54 5.24 12.83
CA TYR A 114 8.09 4.36 13.90
C TYR A 114 6.72 4.85 14.36
N LEU A 115 5.78 3.92 14.52
CA LEU A 115 4.41 4.26 14.89
C LEU A 115 4.37 4.86 16.31
N GLU A 116 5.31 4.41 17.14
CA GLU A 116 5.53 4.84 18.52
C GLU A 116 6.05 6.27 18.64
N ASP A 117 6.72 6.78 17.61
CA ASP A 117 7.25 8.14 17.60
C ASP A 117 6.17 9.17 17.22
N ILE A 118 5.00 8.71 16.77
CA ILE A 118 3.88 9.57 16.41
C ILE A 118 2.89 9.57 17.58
N SER A 119 2.91 10.66 18.35
CA SER A 119 1.95 10.91 19.42
C SER A 119 1.05 12.09 19.06
N PHE A 120 -0.25 11.92 19.23
CA PHE A 120 -1.21 13.02 19.17
C PHE A 120 -1.62 13.41 20.58
N GLY A 121 -1.23 14.62 21.01
CA GLY A 121 -1.52 15.17 22.34
C GLY A 121 -0.89 16.56 22.49
N GLY A 122 -1.60 17.50 23.11
CA GLY A 122 -1.00 18.76 23.59
C GLY A 122 -0.24 18.53 24.90
N ASP A 123 0.20 19.60 25.54
CA ASP A 123 1.02 19.67 26.79
C ASP A 123 0.39 18.99 28.04
N ASP A 124 -0.68 18.20 27.87
CA ASP A 124 -1.37 17.44 28.91
C ASP A 124 -1.05 15.94 28.76
N ASP A 125 -0.90 15.26 29.89
CA ASP A 125 -0.31 13.93 30.16
C ASP A 125 -0.93 12.72 29.41
N SER A 126 -1.68 12.94 28.34
CA SER A 126 -2.33 11.93 27.51
C SER A 126 -1.76 11.90 26.09
N ASN A 127 -0.50 11.48 25.96
CA ASN A 127 0.06 11.14 24.65
C ASN A 127 -0.61 9.86 24.13
N VAL A 128 -1.52 10.00 23.16
CA VAL A 128 -2.10 8.83 22.49
C VAL A 128 -1.23 8.48 21.29
N ASN A 129 -0.71 7.25 21.28
CA ASN A 129 0.09 6.71 20.19
C ASN A 129 -0.81 6.44 18.97
N VAL A 130 -0.33 6.75 17.76
CA VAL A 130 -1.07 6.48 16.52
C VAL A 130 -1.50 5.03 16.38
N GLY A 131 -0.71 4.07 16.87
CA GLY A 131 -1.06 2.66 16.85
C GLY A 131 -2.34 2.33 17.60
N GLU A 132 -2.72 3.13 18.59
CA GLU A 132 -3.96 2.94 19.37
C GLU A 132 -5.18 3.58 18.70
N ILE A 133 -4.97 4.49 17.75
CA ILE A 133 -6.03 5.24 17.04
C ILE A 133 -6.41 4.54 15.72
N ILE A 134 -5.48 3.79 15.11
CA ILE A 134 -5.73 3.15 13.82
C ILE A 134 -6.82 2.08 13.96
N LYS A 135 -8.01 2.40 13.45
CA LYS A 135 -9.14 1.47 13.40
C LYS A 135 -8.88 0.35 12.39
N ASP A 136 -9.10 -0.90 12.82
CA ASP A 136 -9.17 -2.03 11.91
C ASP A 136 -10.40 -1.92 11.01
N LYS A 137 -10.17 -1.92 9.69
CA LYS A 137 -11.23 -1.85 8.67
C LYS A 137 -11.80 -3.22 8.31
N LYS A 138 -11.15 -4.32 8.69
CA LYS A 138 -11.61 -5.69 8.39
C LYS A 138 -12.60 -6.21 9.42
N THR A 139 -12.53 -5.71 10.65
CA THR A 139 -13.43 -6.12 11.72
C THR A 139 -14.74 -5.36 11.64
N SER A 140 -15.82 -6.07 11.28
CA SER A 140 -17.18 -5.58 11.45
C SER A 140 -17.51 -5.50 12.93
N GLY A 141 -18.02 -4.35 13.38
CA GLY A 141 -18.44 -4.17 14.76
C GLY A 141 -19.61 -5.09 15.13
N PRO A 142 -19.87 -5.34 16.43
CA PRO A 142 -20.93 -6.24 16.88
C PRO A 142 -22.32 -5.83 16.35
N LEU A 143 -22.58 -4.53 16.22
CA LEU A 143 -23.82 -4.02 15.62
C LEU A 143 -23.96 -4.41 14.14
N CYS A 144 -22.90 -4.25 13.35
CA CYS A 144 -22.91 -4.61 11.93
C CYS A 144 -23.10 -6.12 11.73
N ASN A 145 -22.52 -6.95 12.62
CA ASN A 145 -22.76 -8.39 12.58
C ASN A 145 -24.22 -8.74 12.92
N LEU A 146 -24.83 -8.03 13.87
CA LEU A 146 -26.24 -8.22 14.23
C LEU A 146 -27.16 -7.80 13.07
N GLU A 147 -26.93 -6.64 12.47
CA GLU A 147 -27.67 -6.16 11.29
C GLU A 147 -27.59 -7.18 10.14
N LEU A 148 -26.40 -7.69 9.84
CA LEU A 148 -26.22 -8.71 8.82
C LEU A 148 -26.97 -10.01 9.16
N GLN A 149 -27.00 -10.40 10.43
CA GLN A 149 -27.74 -11.59 10.86
C GLN A 149 -29.25 -11.39 10.70
N GLU A 150 -29.77 -10.22 11.09
CA GLU A 150 -31.19 -9.87 10.90
C GLU A 150 -31.58 -9.85 9.41
N GLU A 151 -30.74 -9.28 8.54
CA GLU A 151 -30.93 -9.30 7.09
C GLU A 151 -30.99 -10.74 6.54
N GLN A 152 -30.10 -11.61 7.01
CA GLN A 152 -30.09 -13.03 6.62
C GLN A 152 -31.36 -13.75 7.09
N GLU A 153 -31.83 -13.51 8.31
CA GLU A 153 -33.07 -14.10 8.84
C GLU A 153 -34.32 -13.64 8.08
N VAL A 154 -34.37 -12.36 7.68
CA VAL A 154 -35.43 -11.82 6.82
C VAL A 154 -35.40 -12.50 5.44
N LEU A 155 -34.22 -12.61 4.83
CA LEU A 155 -34.04 -13.25 3.54
C LEU A 155 -34.43 -14.74 3.58
N GLU A 156 -34.03 -15.47 4.62
CA GLU A 156 -34.36 -16.88 4.79
C GLU A 156 -35.88 -17.09 4.88
N ARG A 157 -36.58 -16.25 5.65
CA ARG A 157 -38.05 -16.29 5.74
C ARG A 157 -38.70 -15.99 4.39
N ALA A 158 -38.22 -14.97 3.68
CA ALA A 158 -38.75 -14.60 2.37
C ALA A 158 -38.61 -15.75 1.35
N ILE A 159 -37.46 -16.45 1.35
CA ILE A 159 -37.21 -17.61 0.48
C ILE A 159 -38.08 -18.82 0.88
N LYS A 160 -38.31 -19.06 2.18
CA LYS A 160 -39.16 -20.16 2.66
C LYS A 160 -40.62 -20.02 2.21
N GLU A 161 -41.13 -18.79 2.11
CA GLU A 161 -42.51 -18.52 1.71
C GLU A 161 -42.72 -18.49 0.19
N LEU A 162 -41.66 -18.63 -0.61
CA LEU A 162 -41.78 -18.71 -2.06
C LEU A 162 -42.54 -19.99 -2.48
N PRO A 163 -43.36 -19.92 -3.55
CA PRO A 163 -43.92 -21.10 -4.17
C PRO A 163 -42.82 -22.11 -4.55
N PRO A 164 -43.08 -23.43 -4.47
CA PRO A 164 -42.06 -24.46 -4.65
C PRO A 164 -41.34 -24.38 -6.00
N LYS A 165 -42.05 -24.00 -7.07
CA LYS A 165 -41.45 -23.81 -8.40
C LYS A 165 -40.51 -22.59 -8.47
N GLU A 166 -40.81 -21.52 -7.76
CA GLU A 166 -39.98 -20.31 -7.70
C GLU A 166 -38.73 -20.52 -6.84
N LYS A 167 -38.92 -21.16 -5.68
CA LYS A 167 -37.83 -21.54 -4.78
C LYS A 167 -36.81 -22.45 -5.49
N LEU A 168 -37.30 -23.41 -6.28
CA LEU A 168 -36.44 -24.29 -7.08
C LEU A 168 -35.62 -23.50 -8.12
N VAL A 169 -36.24 -22.57 -8.85
CA VAL A 169 -35.54 -21.72 -9.83
C VAL A 169 -34.46 -20.87 -9.16
N ILE A 170 -34.75 -20.26 -8.01
CA ILE A 170 -33.76 -19.46 -7.25
C ILE A 170 -32.61 -20.33 -6.75
N THR A 171 -32.91 -21.54 -6.26
CA THR A 171 -31.87 -22.48 -5.78
C THR A 171 -30.95 -22.91 -6.92
N LEU A 172 -31.50 -23.34 -8.06
CA LEU A 172 -30.71 -23.77 -9.21
C LEU A 172 -29.86 -22.63 -9.79
N TYR A 173 -30.37 -21.39 -9.74
CA TYR A 173 -29.66 -20.24 -10.29
C TYR A 173 -28.55 -19.71 -9.36
N TYR A 174 -28.81 -19.57 -8.06
CA TYR A 174 -27.87 -18.92 -7.12
C TYR A 174 -27.02 -19.89 -6.30
N TYR A 175 -27.46 -21.14 -6.12
CA TYR A 175 -26.73 -22.13 -5.34
C TYR A 175 -26.00 -23.14 -6.23
N GLU A 176 -26.60 -23.52 -7.36
CA GLU A 176 -26.02 -24.46 -8.32
C GLU A 176 -25.41 -23.76 -9.55
N ASP A 177 -25.39 -22.42 -9.59
CA ASP A 177 -24.85 -21.58 -10.69
C ASP A 177 -25.32 -21.97 -12.11
N MET A 178 -26.54 -22.52 -12.24
CA MET A 178 -27.08 -22.96 -13.53
C MET A 178 -27.60 -21.80 -14.38
N LEU A 179 -27.43 -21.90 -15.70
CA LEU A 179 -28.01 -20.96 -16.65
C LEU A 179 -29.52 -21.17 -16.79
N LEU A 180 -30.28 -20.10 -17.07
CA LEU A 180 -31.74 -20.17 -17.24
C LEU A 180 -32.20 -21.19 -18.30
N ARG A 181 -31.38 -21.43 -19.33
CA ARG A 181 -31.62 -22.46 -20.36
C ARG A 181 -31.52 -23.87 -19.81
N GLU A 182 -30.51 -24.15 -18.99
CA GLU A 182 -30.30 -25.46 -18.36
C GLU A 182 -31.39 -25.73 -17.33
N ILE A 183 -31.79 -24.71 -16.56
CA ILE A 183 -32.92 -24.79 -15.63
C ILE A 183 -34.22 -25.08 -16.39
N ALA A 184 -34.42 -24.49 -17.57
CA ALA A 184 -35.59 -24.73 -18.41
C ALA A 184 -35.67 -26.19 -18.89
N GLU A 185 -34.53 -26.78 -19.26
CA GLU A 185 -34.43 -28.21 -19.61
C GLU A 185 -34.75 -29.10 -18.40
N VAL A 186 -34.14 -28.84 -17.25
CA VAL A 186 -34.37 -29.61 -16.00
C VAL A 186 -35.84 -29.55 -15.56
N MET A 187 -36.47 -28.39 -15.68
CA MET A 187 -37.85 -28.18 -15.26
C MET A 187 -38.88 -28.52 -16.35
N SER A 188 -38.46 -28.91 -17.56
CA SER A 188 -39.32 -29.12 -18.73
C SER A 188 -40.22 -27.90 -19.02
N LEU A 189 -39.64 -26.70 -18.97
CA LEU A 189 -40.29 -25.42 -19.24
C LEU A 189 -39.55 -24.68 -20.36
N SER A 190 -40.15 -23.60 -20.88
CA SER A 190 -39.41 -22.68 -21.76
C SER A 190 -38.52 -21.74 -20.93
N GLU A 191 -37.40 -21.30 -21.50
CA GLU A 191 -36.51 -20.32 -20.87
C GLU A 191 -37.25 -19.05 -20.45
N SER A 192 -38.16 -18.56 -21.30
CA SER A 192 -39.02 -17.40 -20.99
C SER A 192 -39.86 -17.64 -19.73
N ARG A 193 -40.39 -18.85 -19.54
CA ARG A 193 -41.19 -19.18 -18.36
C ARG A 193 -40.34 -19.26 -17.09
N VAL A 194 -39.11 -19.76 -17.18
CA VAL A 194 -38.16 -19.77 -16.05
C VAL A 194 -37.74 -18.35 -15.68
N SER A 195 -37.46 -17.49 -16.66
CA SER A 195 -37.15 -16.08 -16.46
C SER A 195 -38.29 -15.34 -15.73
N GLN A 196 -39.56 -15.60 -16.10
CA GLN A 196 -40.72 -15.06 -15.39
C GLN A 196 -40.80 -15.55 -13.93
N LEU A 197 -40.54 -16.84 -13.68
CA LEU A 197 -40.54 -17.39 -12.33
C LEU A 197 -39.43 -16.78 -11.47
N HIS A 198 -38.23 -16.63 -12.01
CA HIS A 198 -37.10 -15.97 -11.36
C HIS A 198 -37.43 -14.52 -11.00
N HIS A 199 -37.98 -13.76 -11.96
CA HIS A 199 -38.36 -12.37 -11.73
C HIS A 199 -39.45 -12.23 -10.66
N ARG A 200 -40.48 -13.10 -10.69
CA ARG A 200 -41.55 -13.09 -9.68
C ARG A 200 -41.04 -13.46 -8.28
N ALA A 201 -40.10 -14.39 -8.20
CA ALA A 201 -39.45 -14.77 -6.95
C ALA A 201 -38.67 -13.57 -6.36
N LEU A 202 -37.88 -12.88 -7.18
CA LEU A 202 -37.14 -11.67 -6.76
C LEU A 202 -38.05 -10.55 -6.28
N MET A 203 -39.17 -10.30 -6.96
CA MET A 203 -40.15 -9.30 -6.52
C MET A 203 -40.78 -9.65 -5.17
N THR A 204 -41.05 -10.93 -4.94
CA THR A 204 -41.63 -11.43 -3.68
C THR A 204 -40.61 -11.34 -2.54
N ILE A 205 -39.35 -11.71 -2.80
CA ILE A 205 -38.25 -11.55 -1.83
C ILE A 205 -38.08 -10.08 -1.48
N ARG A 206 -38.00 -9.19 -2.48
CA ARG A 206 -37.81 -7.76 -2.27
C ARG A 206 -38.96 -7.10 -1.51
N ALA A 207 -40.20 -7.48 -1.79
CA ALA A 207 -41.37 -6.96 -1.08
C ALA A 207 -41.37 -7.34 0.41
N LYS A 208 -40.76 -8.47 0.77
CA LYS A 208 -40.65 -8.94 2.16
C LYS A 208 -39.37 -8.49 2.86
N ALA A 209 -38.30 -8.23 2.10
CA ALA A 209 -37.05 -7.73 2.65
C ALA A 209 -37.08 -6.23 2.99
N HIS A 210 -38.03 -5.47 2.42
CA HIS A 210 -38.22 -4.03 2.68
C HIS A 210 -39.35 -3.71 3.67
N ASN A 211 -39.92 -4.72 4.34
CA ASN A 211 -41.03 -4.58 5.28
C ASN A 211 -40.61 -5.11 6.64
#